data_AF-A0A251ZBF2-F1
#
_entry.id   AF-A0A251ZBF2-F1
#
_cell.length_a   1.000
_cell.length_b   1.000
_cell.length_c   1.000
_cell.angle_alpha   90.00
_cell.angle_beta   90.00
_cell.angle_gamma   90.00
#
_symmetry.space_group_name_H-M   'P 1'
#
loop_
_entity.id
_entity.type
_entity.pdbx_description
1 polymer ?
#
loop_
_entity_poly.entity_id
_entity_poly.type
_entity_poly.pdbx_seq_one_letter_code
_entity_poly.pdbx_strand_id
1 'polypeptide(L)'
;MLFAPAHAAVEPAYPQALLKVKEATEAVLGRTGTEGCLQGKLMNAMVELSNSCDASGRKDPICNFADKFVMSSVPPLAGLDEAAQQFLKLTLSP
;
A
#
# COMPACT_ATOMS: atom_id res chain seq x y z
N MET A 1 -4.52 -27.84 25.52
CA MET A 1 -3.73 -26.91 24.69
C MET A 1 -4.54 -25.62 24.58
N LEU A 2 -4.06 -24.52 25.14
CA LEU A 2 -4.72 -23.22 25.07
C LEU A 2 -4.20 -22.52 23.80
N PHE A 3 -5.04 -22.46 22.76
CA PHE A 3 -4.78 -21.60 21.61
C PHE A 3 -5.03 -20.16 22.06
N ALA A 4 -3.97 -19.38 22.22
CA ALA A 4 -4.11 -17.93 22.36
C ALA A 4 -4.83 -17.40 21.11
N PRO A 5 -5.81 -16.49 21.24
CA PRO A 5 -6.41 -15.89 20.07
C PRO A 5 -5.30 -15.13 19.34
N ALA A 6 -5.13 -15.43 18.05
CA ALA A 6 -4.40 -14.54 17.17
C ALA A 6 -5.09 -13.19 17.27
N HIS A 7 -4.45 -12.22 17.91
CA HIS A 7 -4.96 -10.86 17.93
C HIS A 7 -4.87 -10.42 16.47
N ALA A 8 -6.01 -10.37 15.78
CA ALA A 8 -6.08 -9.75 14.47
C ALA A 8 -5.43 -8.37 14.65
N ALA A 9 -4.35 -8.10 13.93
CA ALA A 9 -3.75 -6.78 13.93
C ALA A 9 -4.89 -5.81 13.59
N VAL A 10 -5.14 -4.84 14.47
CA VAL A 10 -6.14 -3.81 14.17
C VAL A 10 -5.62 -3.08 12.96
N GLU A 11 -6.30 -3.27 11.83
CA GLU A 11 -5.88 -2.67 10.58
C GLU A 11 -5.98 -1.16 10.70
N PRO A 12 -5.02 -0.41 10.15
CA PRO A 12 -5.06 1.04 10.21
C PRO A 12 -6.36 1.54 9.56
N ALA A 13 -6.94 2.59 10.16
CA ALA A 13 -8.06 3.27 9.52
C ALA A 13 -7.60 3.83 8.18
N TYR A 14 -8.49 3.91 7.20
CA TYR A 14 -8.10 4.27 5.83
C TYR A 14 -7.29 5.55 5.68
N PRO A 15 -7.59 6.66 6.38
CA PRO A 15 -6.77 7.86 6.26
C PRO A 15 -5.31 7.60 6.65
N GLN A 16 -5.06 6.72 7.62
CA GLN A 16 -3.73 6.34 8.08
C GLN A 16 -3.05 5.39 7.09
N ALA A 17 -3.78 4.40 6.57
CA ALA A 17 -3.26 3.50 5.54
C ALA A 17 -2.88 4.28 4.27
N LEU A 18 -3.73 5.23 3.86
CA LEU A 18 -3.49 6.10 2.71
C LEU A 18 -2.25 6.98 2.92
N LEU A 19 -2.05 7.52 4.12
CA LEU A 19 -0.86 8.29 4.46
C LEU A 19 0.42 7.45 4.36
N LYS A 20 0.40 6.20 4.86
CA LYS A 20 1.55 5.29 4.74
C LYS A 20 1.92 4.99 3.29
N VAL A 21 0.93 4.84 2.40
CA VAL A 21 1.19 4.66 0.97
C VAL A 21 1.80 5.92 0.35
N LYS A 22 1.37 7.13 0.76
CA LYS A 22 1.99 8.39 0.34
C LYS A 22 3.47 8.46 0.77
N GLU A 23 3.77 8.16 2.03
CA GLU A 23 5.16 8.15 2.54
C GLU A 23 6.05 7.08 1.89
N ALA A 24 5.47 5.93 1.54
CA ALA A 24 6.19 4.89 0.79
C ALA A 24 6.46 5.33 -0.65
N THR A 25 5.48 5.94 -1.29
CA THR A 25 5.56 6.53 -2.64
C THR A 25 6.65 7.60 -2.72
N GLU A 26 6.68 8.54 -1.76
CA GLU A 26 7.72 9.56 -1.67
C GLU A 26 9.12 8.96 -1.50
N ALA A 27 9.25 7.89 -0.70
CA ALA A 27 10.53 7.23 -0.52
C ALA A 27 11.03 6.51 -1.79
N VAL A 28 10.12 5.88 -2.54
CA VAL A 28 10.42 5.24 -3.83
C VAL A 28 10.91 6.27 -4.83
N LEU A 29 10.16 7.37 -5.01
CA LEU A 29 10.50 8.43 -5.95
C LEU A 29 11.78 9.19 -5.55
N GLY A 30 11.99 9.39 -4.25
CA GLY A 30 13.20 10.02 -3.70
C GLY A 30 14.39 9.07 -3.60
N ARG A 31 14.23 7.78 -3.93
CA ARG A 31 15.26 6.73 -3.77
C ARG A 31 15.87 6.68 -2.36
N THR A 32 15.06 6.91 -1.33
CA THR A 32 15.53 7.00 0.07
C THR A 32 15.61 5.63 0.74
N GLY A 33 16.42 4.74 0.17
CA GLY A 33 16.63 3.38 0.68
C GLY A 33 17.23 2.46 -0.38
N THR A 34 17.58 1.24 0.02
CA THR A 34 17.95 0.18 -0.93
C THR A 34 16.71 -0.36 -1.65
N GLU A 35 16.91 -0.94 -2.83
CA GLU A 35 15.85 -1.53 -3.67
C GLU A 35 14.85 -2.38 -2.88
N GLY A 36 15.33 -3.42 -2.18
CA GLY A 36 14.46 -4.32 -1.42
C GLY A 36 13.73 -3.65 -0.26
N CYS A 37 14.33 -2.60 0.34
CA CYS A 37 13.67 -1.83 1.40
C CYS A 37 12.50 -1.01 0.83
N LEU A 38 12.71 -0.33 -0.29
CA LEU A 38 11.67 0.46 -0.97
C LEU A 38 10.52 -0.43 -1.45
N GLN A 39 10.86 -1.60 -2.01
CA GLN A 39 9.91 -2.60 -2.44
C GLN A 39 9.05 -3.11 -1.28
N GLY A 40 9.68 -3.50 -0.16
CA GLY A 40 8.98 -3.95 1.03
C GLY A 40 8.11 -2.86 1.65
N LYS A 41 8.61 -1.61 1.70
CA LYS A 41 7.87 -0.46 2.24
C LYS A 41 6.60 -0.19 1.44
N LEU A 42 6.69 -0.13 0.12
CA LEU A 42 5.53 0.12 -0.74
C LEU A 42 4.54 -1.06 -0.70
N MET A 43 5.04 -2.29 -0.77
CA MET A 43 4.18 -3.49 -0.71
C MET A 43 3.40 -3.57 0.59
N ASN A 44 4.06 -3.41 1.74
CA ASN A 44 3.38 -3.46 3.04
C ASN A 44 2.34 -2.35 3.17
N ALA A 45 2.66 -1.12 2.72
CA ALA A 45 1.70 -0.02 2.76
C ALA A 45 0.48 -0.29 1.86
N MET A 46 0.67 -0.87 0.67
CA MET A 46 -0.43 -1.22 -0.24
C MET A 46 -1.32 -2.35 0.31
N VAL A 47 -0.72 -3.34 0.98
CA VAL A 47 -1.49 -4.39 1.70
C VAL A 47 -2.35 -3.76 2.79
N GLU A 48 -1.76 -2.92 3.65
CA GLU A 48 -2.52 -2.23 4.69
C GLU A 48 -3.65 -1.35 4.12
N LEU A 49 -3.43 -0.72 2.96
CA LEU A 49 -4.45 0.08 2.28
C LEU A 49 -5.58 -0.77 1.70
N SER A 50 -5.25 -1.84 0.96
CA SER A 50 -6.20 -2.80 0.38
C SER A 50 -7.10 -3.39 1.47
N ASN A 51 -6.49 -3.84 2.55
CA ASN A 51 -7.19 -4.36 3.71
C ASN A 51 -8.11 -3.31 4.37
N SER A 52 -7.64 -2.06 4.54
CA SER A 52 -8.45 -0.96 5.07
C SER A 52 -9.61 -0.58 4.14
N CYS A 53 -9.45 -0.77 2.83
CA CYS A 53 -10.52 -0.63 1.84
C CYS A 53 -11.60 -1.69 2.04
N ASP A 54 -11.22 -2.96 2.17
CA ASP A 54 -12.14 -4.06 2.45
C ASP A 54 -12.90 -3.85 3.76
N ALA A 55 -12.19 -3.51 4.84
CA ALA A 55 -12.79 -3.26 6.15
C ALA A 55 -13.78 -2.08 6.14
N SER A 56 -13.57 -1.10 5.26
CA SER A 56 -14.46 0.07 5.10
C SER A 56 -15.53 -0.12 4.01
N GLY A 57 -15.52 -1.23 3.27
CA GLY A 57 -16.37 -1.45 2.09
C GLY A 57 -16.13 -0.47 0.94
N ARG A 58 -14.96 0.19 0.87
CA ARG A 58 -14.64 1.15 -0.19
C ARG A 58 -14.19 0.44 -1.47
N LYS A 59 -14.63 0.97 -2.61
CA LYS A 59 -14.33 0.45 -3.95
C LYS A 59 -13.94 1.54 -4.95
N ASP A 60 -13.44 2.67 -4.42
CA ASP A 60 -12.98 3.79 -5.23
C ASP A 60 -11.69 3.43 -6.01
N PRO A 61 -11.25 4.27 -6.96
CA PRO A 61 -10.08 3.99 -7.79
C PRO A 61 -8.79 3.73 -7.00
N ILE A 62 -8.62 4.32 -5.82
CA ILE A 62 -7.43 4.10 -4.98
C ILE A 62 -7.46 2.69 -4.40
N CYS A 63 -8.61 2.26 -3.87
CA CYS A 63 -8.79 0.90 -3.35
C CYS A 63 -8.59 -0.16 -4.45
N ASN A 64 -9.20 0.02 -5.62
CA ASN A 64 -9.02 -0.91 -6.75
C ASN A 64 -7.56 -0.98 -7.23
N PHE A 65 -6.82 0.11 -7.11
CA PHE A 65 -5.40 0.15 -7.43
C PHE A 65 -4.57 -0.63 -6.39
N ALA A 66 -4.83 -0.43 -5.10
CA ALA A 66 -4.17 -1.16 -4.03
C ALA A 66 -4.36 -2.68 -4.17
N ASP A 67 -5.60 -3.14 -4.41
CA ASP A 67 -5.92 -4.56 -4.61
C ASP A 67 -5.14 -5.17 -5.79
N LYS A 68 -5.13 -4.48 -6.94
CA LYS A 68 -4.38 -4.93 -8.12
C LYS A 68 -2.88 -4.96 -7.87
N PHE A 69 -2.36 -3.98 -7.14
CA PHE A 69 -0.94 -3.92 -6.80
C PHE A 69 -0.53 -5.12 -5.94
N VAL A 70 -1.30 -5.47 -4.90
CA VAL A 70 -0.97 -6.59 -4.01
C VAL A 70 -1.16 -7.96 -4.66
N MET A 71 -2.07 -8.06 -5.64
CA MET A 71 -2.27 -9.28 -6.44
C MET A 71 -1.21 -9.46 -7.54
N SER A 72 -0.45 -8.42 -7.87
CA SER A 72 0.57 -8.48 -8.90
C SER A 72 1.84 -9.15 -8.37
N SER A 73 2.56 -9.85 -9.25
CA SER A 73 3.91 -10.31 -8.94
C SER A 73 4.80 -9.11 -8.58
N VAL A 74 5.65 -9.29 -7.58
CA VAL A 74 6.62 -8.28 -7.12
C VAL A 74 7.31 -7.58 -8.30
N PRO A 75 7.10 -6.26 -8.48
CA PRO A 75 7.74 -5.54 -9.57
C PRO A 75 9.23 -5.26 -9.23
N PRO A 76 10.13 -5.25 -10.24
CA PRO A 76 11.46 -4.65 -10.10
C PRO A 76 11.34 -3.13 -9.82
N LEU A 77 12.41 -2.46 -9.35
CA LEU A 77 12.37 -1.03 -8.98
C LEU A 77 11.65 -0.10 -9.97
N ALA A 78 11.82 -0.29 -11.27
CA ALA A 78 11.15 0.52 -12.29
C ALA A 78 9.61 0.44 -12.18
N GLY A 79 9.07 -0.74 -11.87
CA GLY A 79 7.64 -0.92 -11.64
C GLY A 79 7.16 -0.32 -10.31
N LEU A 80 8.06 -0.09 -9.33
CA LEU A 80 7.72 0.68 -8.12
C LEU A 80 7.56 2.17 -8.43
N ASP A 81 8.36 2.74 -9.33
CA ASP A 81 8.21 4.15 -9.74
C ASP A 81 6.89 4.39 -10.47
N GLU A 82 6.55 3.50 -11.40
CA GLU A 82 5.30 3.57 -12.15
C GLU A 82 4.09 3.47 -11.20
N ALA A 83 4.13 2.54 -10.25
CA ALA A 83 3.10 2.40 -9.24
C ALA A 83 3.00 3.62 -8.32
N ALA A 84 4.13 4.16 -7.86
CA ALA A 84 4.22 5.37 -7.07
C ALA A 84 3.60 6.58 -7.81
N GLN A 85 3.94 6.78 -9.09
CA GLN A 85 3.38 7.86 -9.90
C GLN A 85 1.88 7.68 -10.16
N GLN A 86 1.43 6.46 -10.43
CA GLN A 86 0.01 6.16 -10.65
C GLN A 86 -0.81 6.43 -9.38
N PHE A 87 -0.30 6.01 -8.22
CA PHE A 87 -0.93 6.29 -6.94
C PHE A 87 -1.08 7.80 -6.69
N LEU A 88 -0.02 8.60 -6.91
CA LEU A 88 -0.09 10.06 -6.76
C LEU A 88 -1.18 10.67 -7.64
N LYS A 89 -1.27 10.27 -8.92
CA LYS A 89 -2.31 10.74 -9.85
C LYS A 89 -3.72 10.45 -9.33
N LEU A 90 -3.94 9.26 -8.77
CA LEU A 90 -5.24 8.88 -8.21
C LEU A 90 -5.58 9.72 -6.97
N THR A 91 -4.60 10.02 -6.11
CA THR A 91 -4.83 10.85 -4.92
C THR A 91 -5.04 12.34 -5.20
N LEU A 92 -4.64 12.81 -6.38
CA LEU A 92 -4.82 14.20 -6.84
C LEU A 92 -6.08 14.38 -7.68
N SER A 93 -6.75 13.30 -8.06
CA SER A 93 -8.00 13.34 -8.80
C SER A 93 -9.17 13.57 -7.81
N PRO A 94 -10.06 14.56 -8.07
CA PRO A 94 -11.17 14.88 -7.18
C PRO A 94 -12.26 13.79 -7.12
#